data_AF-A0A957IVC9-F1
#
_entry.id   AF-A0A957IVC9-F1
#
_cell.length_a   1.000
_cell.length_b   1.000
_cell.length_c   1.000
_cell.angle_alpha   90.00
_cell.angle_beta   90.00
_cell.angle_gamma   90.00
#
_symmetry.space_group_name_H-M   'P 1'
#
loop_
_entity.id
_entity.type
_entity.pdbx_description
1 polymer ?
#
loop_
_entity_poly.entity_id
_entity_poly.type
_entity_poly.pdbx_seq_one_letter_code
_entity_poly.pdbx_strand_id
1 'polypeptide(L)'
;MDEAAFPLLEQSAPALCADRLDYCLRDSQDLGLATTAQVHRALDHLVVRDGRVAVDDVGVARWLADVYMMADNCSWADFREVGLYELTARAIRRALEVGVLTEDDFWLTDEVVWARMQESQDAPLQDLLCLVHPGTRFIRDEAAPSFTISTKVRTID
;
A
#
# COMPACT_ATOMS: atom_id res chain seq x y z
N MET A 1 -4.52 -20.83 -10.36
CA MET A 1 -4.93 -21.29 -9.02
C MET A 1 -6.41 -20.97 -8.89
N ASP A 2 -7.22 -21.86 -8.32
CA ASP A 2 -8.65 -21.61 -8.13
C ASP A 2 -8.86 -20.89 -6.79
N GLU A 3 -9.16 -19.58 -6.84
CA GLU A 3 -9.38 -18.76 -5.64
C GLU A 3 -10.61 -19.21 -4.84
N ALA A 4 -11.57 -19.88 -5.48
CA ALA A 4 -12.75 -20.40 -4.79
C ALA A 4 -12.40 -21.49 -3.76
N ALA A 5 -11.21 -22.09 -3.86
CA ALA A 5 -10.70 -23.05 -2.87
C ALA A 5 -10.22 -22.38 -1.56
N PHE A 6 -10.06 -21.05 -1.55
CA PHE A 6 -9.50 -20.29 -0.42
C PHE A 6 -10.46 -19.18 0.03
N PRO A 7 -11.63 -19.51 0.59
CA PRO A 7 -12.67 -18.52 0.93
C PRO A 7 -12.26 -17.49 2.00
N LEU A 8 -11.17 -17.75 2.73
CA LEU A 8 -10.62 -16.82 3.72
C LEU A 8 -9.55 -15.88 3.16
N LEU A 9 -9.04 -16.14 1.94
CA LEU A 9 -7.95 -15.37 1.34
C LEU A 9 -8.35 -13.91 1.16
N GLU A 10 -9.50 -13.71 0.51
CA GLU A 10 -10.09 -12.41 0.24
C GLU A 10 -11.55 -12.39 0.69
N GLN A 11 -11.93 -11.34 1.42
CA GLN A 11 -13.30 -11.08 1.83
C GLN A 11 -13.62 -9.61 1.57
N SER A 12 -14.87 -9.25 1.34
CA SER A 12 -15.24 -7.85 1.13
C SER A 12 -14.92 -7.03 2.38
N ALA A 13 -14.22 -5.91 2.21
CA ALA A 13 -14.00 -4.96 3.30
C ALA A 13 -15.35 -4.50 3.89
N PRO A 14 -15.44 -4.29 5.21
CA PRO A 14 -14.36 -4.30 6.19
C PRO A 14 -13.99 -5.68 6.78
N ALA A 15 -14.56 -6.79 6.28
CA ALA A 15 -14.31 -8.12 6.84
C ALA A 15 -12.80 -8.47 6.89
N LEU A 16 -12.37 -9.13 7.97
CA LEU A 16 -11.03 -9.73 8.02
C LEU A 16 -10.87 -10.81 6.94
N CYS A 17 -9.72 -10.77 6.25
CA CYS A 17 -9.26 -11.82 5.35
C CYS A 17 -7.76 -12.07 5.55
N ALA A 18 -7.26 -13.17 5.02
CA ALA A 18 -5.86 -13.56 5.20
C ALA A 18 -4.90 -12.53 4.60
N ASP A 19 -5.24 -11.93 3.46
CA ASP A 19 -4.43 -10.86 2.83
C ASP A 19 -4.27 -9.64 3.76
N ARG A 20 -5.39 -9.09 4.26
CA ARG A 20 -5.40 -7.94 5.17
C ARG A 20 -4.66 -8.18 6.48
N LEU A 21 -4.77 -9.40 7.01
CA LEU A 21 -4.05 -9.79 8.21
C LEU A 21 -2.56 -9.90 7.94
N ASP A 22 -2.15 -10.51 6.82
CA ASP A 22 -0.74 -10.69 6.47
C ASP A 22 -0.04 -9.34 6.31
N TYR A 23 -0.54 -8.46 5.44
CA TYR A 23 0.14 -7.17 5.23
C TYR A 23 0.04 -6.27 6.46
N CYS A 24 -1.07 -6.27 7.21
CA CYS A 24 -1.15 -5.47 8.43
C CYS A 24 -0.12 -5.91 9.48
N LEU A 25 0.01 -7.22 9.73
CA LEU A 25 0.91 -7.74 10.75
C LEU A 25 2.39 -7.68 10.31
N ARG A 26 2.65 -7.76 9.01
CA ARG A 26 3.98 -7.55 8.44
C ARG A 26 4.38 -6.08 8.49
N ASP A 27 3.58 -5.20 7.89
CA ASP A 27 3.88 -3.77 7.79
C ASP A 27 3.95 -3.12 9.17
N SER A 28 3.11 -3.55 10.13
CA SER A 28 3.16 -3.01 11.49
C SER A 28 4.50 -3.28 12.20
N GLN A 29 5.22 -4.36 11.86
CA GLN A 29 6.56 -4.59 12.39
C GLN A 29 7.58 -3.67 11.71
N ASP A 30 7.53 -3.57 10.38
CA ASP A 30 8.45 -2.72 9.60
C ASP A 30 8.27 -1.22 9.92
N LEU A 31 7.04 -0.81 10.22
CA LEU A 31 6.69 0.55 10.67
C LEU A 31 6.98 0.77 12.17
N GLY A 32 7.39 -0.25 12.92
CA GLY A 32 7.64 -0.15 14.36
C GLY A 32 6.39 0.06 15.22
N LEU A 33 5.20 -0.25 14.69
CA LEU A 33 3.91 -0.15 15.36
C LEU A 33 3.61 -1.35 16.25
N ALA A 34 4.19 -2.51 15.93
CA ALA A 34 4.01 -3.75 16.66
C ALA A 34 5.34 -4.45 16.92
N THR A 35 5.45 -5.08 18.09
CA THR A 35 6.52 -6.03 18.39
C THR A 35 6.14 -7.42 17.89
N THR A 36 7.13 -8.27 17.61
CA THR A 36 6.91 -9.68 17.25
C THR A 36 6.07 -10.43 18.29
N ALA A 37 6.22 -10.11 19.57
CA ALA A 37 5.41 -10.71 20.64
C ALA A 37 3.93 -10.31 20.56
N GLN A 38 3.62 -9.05 20.20
CA GLN A 38 2.24 -8.60 19.99
C GLN A 38 1.64 -9.24 18.74
N VAL A 39 2.43 -9.39 17.65
CA VAL A 39 2.00 -10.08 16.44
C VAL A 39 1.68 -11.55 16.74
N HIS A 40 2.56 -12.28 17.44
CA HIS A 40 2.27 -13.66 17.84
C HIS A 40 1.02 -13.77 18.71
N ARG A 41 0.85 -12.85 19.68
CA ARG A 41 -0.38 -12.79 20.47
C ARG A 41 -1.60 -12.61 19.58
N ALA A 42 -1.55 -11.74 18.59
CA ALA A 42 -2.68 -11.55 17.67
C ALA A 42 -3.03 -12.83 16.91
N LEU A 43 -2.00 -13.51 16.37
CA LEU A 43 -2.14 -14.78 15.65
C LEU A 43 -2.76 -15.89 16.53
N ASP A 44 -2.35 -15.98 17.79
CA ASP A 44 -2.87 -16.98 18.75
C ASP A 44 -4.37 -16.83 19.04
N HIS A 45 -4.93 -15.63 18.80
CA HIS A 45 -6.33 -15.28 19.05
C HIS A 45 -7.18 -15.21 17.76
N LEU A 46 -6.59 -15.49 16.58
CA LEU A 46 -7.35 -15.60 15.33
C LEU A 46 -8.12 -16.92 15.30
N VAL A 47 -9.43 -16.82 15.08
CA VAL A 47 -10.32 -17.98 14.96
C VAL A 47 -11.13 -17.89 13.68
N VAL A 48 -11.61 -19.04 13.20
CA VAL A 48 -12.55 -19.09 12.07
C VAL A 48 -13.93 -19.49 12.60
N ARG A 49 -14.93 -18.66 12.33
CA ARG A 49 -16.35 -18.90 12.66
C ARG A 49 -17.20 -18.61 11.43
N ASP A 50 -18.03 -19.58 11.05
CA ASP A 50 -18.95 -19.48 9.91
C ASP A 50 -18.28 -18.99 8.61
N GLY A 51 -17.07 -19.49 8.33
CA GLY A 51 -16.30 -19.14 7.15
C GLY A 51 -15.71 -17.72 7.17
N ARG A 52 -15.64 -17.08 8.34
CA ARG A 52 -15.03 -15.76 8.53
C ARG A 52 -13.90 -15.83 9.55
N VAL A 53 -12.90 -14.99 9.37
CA VAL A 53 -11.86 -14.79 10.39
C VAL A 53 -12.41 -13.84 11.44
N ALA A 54 -12.17 -14.15 12.71
CA ALA A 54 -12.55 -13.34 13.86
C ALA A 54 -11.44 -13.38 14.92
N VAL A 55 -11.54 -12.53 15.92
CA VAL A 55 -10.62 -12.50 17.08
C VAL A 55 -11.42 -12.89 18.33
N ASP A 56 -10.96 -13.88 19.07
CA ASP A 56 -11.71 -14.43 20.22
C ASP A 56 -11.48 -13.69 21.55
N ASP A 57 -10.55 -12.74 21.58
CA ASP A 57 -10.29 -11.84 22.70
C ASP A 57 -10.54 -10.37 22.32
N VAL A 58 -11.39 -9.68 23.08
CA VAL A 58 -11.77 -8.29 22.82
C VAL A 58 -10.59 -7.31 22.91
N GLY A 59 -9.62 -7.59 23.79
CA GLY A 59 -8.43 -6.76 23.93
C GLY A 59 -7.52 -6.87 22.72
N VAL A 60 -7.36 -8.08 22.19
CA VAL A 60 -6.59 -8.34 20.97
C VAL A 60 -7.32 -7.80 19.74
N ALA A 61 -8.64 -7.94 19.66
CA ALA A 61 -9.44 -7.38 18.57
C ALA A 61 -9.26 -5.86 18.49
N ARG A 62 -9.34 -5.17 19.64
CA ARG A 62 -9.11 -3.73 19.72
C ARG A 62 -7.69 -3.35 19.32
N TRP A 63 -6.69 -4.05 19.83
CA TRP A 63 -5.30 -3.80 19.49
C TRP A 63 -5.06 -3.95 17.97
N LEU A 64 -5.64 -4.98 17.35
CA LEU A 64 -5.52 -5.20 15.91
C LEU A 64 -6.15 -4.06 15.12
N ALA A 65 -7.34 -3.61 15.50
CA ALA A 65 -8.00 -2.45 14.89
C ALA A 65 -7.17 -1.17 15.01
N ASP A 66 -6.62 -0.90 16.20
CA ASP A 66 -5.78 0.28 16.45
C ASP A 66 -4.50 0.24 15.58
N VAL A 67 -3.80 -0.91 15.55
CA VAL A 67 -2.59 -1.08 14.73
C VAL A 67 -2.89 -0.93 13.24
N TYR A 68 -4.01 -1.49 12.77
CA TYR A 68 -4.43 -1.38 11.37
C TYR A 68 -4.69 0.09 10.98
N MET A 69 -5.40 0.83 11.83
CA MET A 69 -5.63 2.27 11.61
C MET A 69 -4.34 3.08 11.65
N MET A 70 -3.39 2.72 12.53
CA MET A 70 -2.09 3.37 12.58
C MET A 70 -1.27 3.09 11.31
N ALA A 71 -1.27 1.86 10.80
CA ALA A 71 -0.58 1.50 9.57
C ALA A 71 -1.16 2.23 8.34
N ASP A 72 -2.49 2.37 8.26
CA ASP A 72 -3.13 3.17 7.21
C ASP A 72 -2.67 4.63 7.27
N ASN A 73 -2.67 5.24 8.47
CA ASN A 73 -2.25 6.63 8.63
C ASN A 73 -0.75 6.86 8.40
N CYS A 74 0.10 5.91 8.78
CA CYS A 74 1.55 6.05 8.71
C CYS A 74 2.13 5.67 7.34
N SER A 75 1.40 4.91 6.53
CA SER A 75 1.90 4.40 5.25
C SER A 75 0.82 4.37 4.17
N TRP A 76 -0.23 3.57 4.32
CA TRP A 76 -1.08 3.21 3.18
C TRP A 76 -1.97 4.33 2.64
N ALA A 77 -2.28 5.31 3.49
CA ALA A 77 -3.04 6.51 3.22
C ALA A 77 -2.30 7.78 3.66
N ASP A 78 -1.00 7.67 3.98
CA ASP A 78 -0.17 8.82 4.32
C ASP A 78 -0.14 9.82 3.15
N PHE A 79 -0.23 11.11 3.50
CA PHE A 79 -0.34 12.17 2.51
C PHE A 79 0.88 12.27 1.59
N ARG A 80 2.09 12.02 2.14
CA ARG A 80 3.32 12.07 1.36
C ARG A 80 3.44 10.82 0.49
N GLU A 81 3.15 9.63 1.04
CA GLU A 81 3.21 8.39 0.25
C GLU A 81 2.25 8.41 -0.93
N VAL A 82 0.99 8.85 -0.72
CA VAL A 82 0.02 8.97 -1.82
C VAL A 82 0.45 10.02 -2.85
N GLY A 83 1.11 11.11 -2.43
CA GLY A 83 1.71 12.07 -3.35
C GLY A 83 2.83 11.47 -4.20
N LEU A 84 3.70 10.64 -3.61
CA LEU A 84 4.74 9.92 -4.33
C LEU A 84 4.17 8.88 -5.30
N TYR A 85 3.09 8.20 -4.92
CA TYR A 85 2.38 7.27 -5.82
C TYR A 85 1.84 7.99 -7.05
N GLU A 86 1.25 9.16 -6.90
CA GLU A 86 0.76 9.96 -8.04
C GLU A 86 1.90 10.42 -8.95
N LEU A 87 3.02 10.91 -8.38
CA LEU A 87 4.19 11.29 -9.18
C LEU A 87 4.77 10.09 -9.95
N THR A 88 4.85 8.93 -9.29
CA THR A 88 5.30 7.68 -9.90
C THR A 88 4.38 7.24 -11.04
N ALA A 89 3.06 7.30 -10.83
CA ALA A 89 2.06 6.98 -11.84
C ALA A 89 2.15 7.93 -13.06
N ARG A 90 2.44 9.22 -12.84
CA ARG A 90 2.70 10.18 -13.92
C ARG A 90 3.96 9.86 -14.70
N ALA A 91 5.05 9.51 -14.02
CA ALA A 91 6.29 9.12 -14.67
C ALA A 91 6.09 7.87 -15.54
N ILE A 92 5.45 6.84 -14.99
CA ILE A 92 5.13 5.60 -15.73
C ILE A 92 4.24 5.90 -16.95
N ARG A 93 3.19 6.73 -16.78
CA ARG A 93 2.31 7.15 -17.88
C ARG A 93 3.09 7.87 -18.98
N ARG A 94 3.95 8.81 -18.60
CA ARG A 94 4.80 9.53 -19.56
C ARG A 94 5.71 8.55 -20.30
N ALA A 95 6.33 7.62 -19.59
CA ALA A 95 7.21 6.61 -20.16
C ALA A 95 6.49 5.71 -21.18
N LEU A 96 5.23 5.33 -20.91
CA LEU A 96 4.39 4.63 -21.88
C LEU A 96 4.06 5.51 -23.10
N GLU A 97 3.68 6.77 -22.89
CA GLU A 97 3.33 7.72 -23.98
C GLU A 97 4.49 7.96 -24.96
N VAL A 98 5.73 8.00 -24.47
CA VAL A 98 6.92 8.22 -25.31
C VAL A 98 7.59 6.92 -25.76
N GLY A 99 7.02 5.76 -25.41
CA GLY A 99 7.53 4.44 -25.80
C GLY A 99 8.84 4.04 -25.11
N VAL A 100 9.18 4.65 -23.97
CA VAL A 100 10.28 4.21 -23.09
C VAL A 100 9.90 2.90 -22.38
N LEU A 101 8.63 2.77 -22.02
CA LEU A 101 8.03 1.54 -21.52
C LEU A 101 6.94 1.04 -22.46
N THR A 102 6.69 -0.26 -22.38
CA THR A 102 5.56 -0.97 -22.95
C THR A 102 4.83 -1.75 -21.86
N GLU A 103 3.62 -2.23 -22.13
CA GLU A 103 2.89 -3.05 -21.15
C GLU A 103 3.65 -4.32 -20.76
N ASP A 104 4.43 -4.88 -21.70
CA ASP A 104 5.24 -6.08 -21.46
C ASP A 104 6.33 -5.85 -20.41
N ASP A 105 6.79 -4.61 -20.24
CA ASP A 105 7.84 -4.28 -19.27
C ASP A 105 7.35 -4.43 -17.81
N PHE A 106 6.04 -4.40 -17.55
CA PHE A 106 5.51 -4.64 -16.20
C PHE A 106 5.59 -6.10 -15.75
N TRP A 107 6.00 -7.02 -16.63
CA TRP A 107 6.36 -8.39 -16.25
C TRP A 107 7.82 -8.52 -15.78
N LEU A 108 8.58 -7.42 -15.79
CA LEU A 108 9.92 -7.33 -15.22
C LEU A 108 9.84 -6.94 -13.73
N THR A 109 10.97 -6.57 -13.13
CA THR A 109 11.03 -6.10 -11.75
C THR A 109 10.99 -4.58 -11.67
N ASP A 110 10.59 -4.05 -10.52
CA ASP A 110 10.56 -2.61 -10.24
C ASP A 110 11.91 -1.94 -10.55
N GLU A 111 13.03 -2.54 -10.14
CA GLU A 111 14.38 -2.02 -10.40
C GLU A 111 14.67 -1.89 -11.90
N VAL A 112 14.30 -2.90 -12.69
CA VAL A 112 14.54 -2.90 -14.14
C VAL A 112 13.66 -1.87 -14.84
N VAL A 113 12.38 -1.79 -14.48
CA VAL A 113 11.44 -0.80 -15.04
C VAL A 113 11.88 0.62 -14.68
N TRP A 114 12.31 0.83 -13.43
CA TRP A 114 12.80 2.12 -12.95
C TRP A 114 14.07 2.58 -13.66
N ALA A 115 15.05 1.68 -13.79
CA ALA A 115 16.31 1.97 -14.49
C ALA A 115 16.07 2.38 -15.95
N ARG A 116 15.17 1.69 -16.67
CA ARG A 116 14.79 2.06 -18.04
C ARG A 116 14.21 3.47 -18.14
N MET A 117 13.34 3.86 -17.20
CA MET A 117 12.82 5.23 -17.17
C MET A 117 13.93 6.24 -16.91
N GLN A 118 14.89 5.93 -16.04
CA GLN A 118 16.02 6.80 -15.74
C GLN A 118 16.98 7.00 -16.92
N GLU A 119 17.13 6.02 -17.81
CA GLU A 119 17.97 6.10 -19.02
C GLU A 119 17.37 6.96 -20.15
N SER A 120 16.09 7.34 -20.04
CA SER A 120 15.39 8.14 -21.04
C SER A 120 15.98 9.55 -21.19
N GLN A 121 15.98 10.08 -22.42
CA GLN A 121 16.32 11.49 -22.68
C GLN A 121 15.09 12.42 -22.70
N ASP A 122 13.89 11.90 -22.40
CA ASP A 122 12.67 12.71 -22.33
C ASP A 122 12.70 13.62 -21.09
N ALA A 123 12.87 14.93 -21.31
CA ALA A 123 13.00 15.90 -20.23
C ALA A 123 11.78 15.92 -19.27
N PRO A 124 10.52 15.91 -19.74
CA PRO A 124 9.36 15.82 -18.84
C PRO A 124 9.36 14.59 -17.94
N LEU A 125 9.76 13.42 -18.47
CA LEU A 125 9.92 12.21 -17.66
C LEU A 125 11.01 12.39 -16.60
N GLN A 126 12.18 12.94 -16.97
CA GLN A 126 13.27 13.18 -16.04
C GLN A 126 12.89 14.13 -14.91
N ASP A 127 12.12 15.19 -15.22
CA ASP A 127 11.60 16.12 -14.21
C ASP A 127 10.68 15.40 -13.20
N LEU A 128 9.82 14.48 -13.66
CA LEU A 128 8.96 13.67 -12.80
C LEU A 128 9.77 12.70 -11.92
N LEU A 129 10.74 11.98 -12.50
CA LEU A 129 11.58 11.04 -11.77
C LEU A 129 12.40 11.74 -10.68
N CYS A 130 12.88 12.97 -10.93
CA CYS A 130 13.58 13.77 -9.93
C CYS A 130 12.72 14.08 -8.69
N LEU A 131 11.40 14.11 -8.84
CA LEU A 131 10.47 14.35 -7.74
C LEU A 131 10.11 13.06 -6.98
N VAL A 132 10.41 11.87 -7.50
CA VAL A 132 10.19 10.61 -6.78
C VAL A 132 11.42 10.31 -5.92
N HIS A 133 11.50 10.97 -4.77
CA HIS A 133 12.65 10.92 -3.87
C HIS A 133 12.21 10.90 -2.39
N PRO A 134 12.95 10.24 -1.48
CA PRO A 134 12.64 10.25 -0.04
C PRO A 134 12.50 11.65 0.57
N GLY A 135 13.25 12.61 0.04
CA GLY A 135 13.22 14.02 0.44
C GLY A 135 12.03 14.83 -0.08
N THR A 136 11.23 14.30 -1.00
CA THR A 136 10.09 15.03 -1.56
C THR A 136 9.03 15.29 -0.50
N ARG A 137 8.48 16.50 -0.52
CA ARG A 137 7.46 16.98 0.41
C ARG A 137 6.31 17.59 -0.37
N PHE A 138 5.12 17.46 0.19
CA PHE A 138 3.89 18.00 -0.39
C PHE A 138 3.27 18.97 0.59
N ILE A 139 2.58 19.97 0.05
CA ILE A 139 1.75 20.89 0.80
C ILE A 139 0.32 20.79 0.28
N ARG A 140 -0.65 21.07 1.15
CA ARG A 140 -2.05 21.19 0.74
C ARG A 140 -2.28 22.62 0.26
N ASP A 141 -2.65 22.77 -1.01
CA ASP A 141 -3.05 24.03 -1.61
C ASP A 141 -4.43 23.85 -2.25
N GLU A 142 -5.46 24.41 -1.60
CA GLU A 142 -6.84 24.31 -2.09
C GLU A 142 -7.12 25.29 -3.24
N ALA A 143 -6.31 26.35 -3.39
CA ALA A 143 -6.54 27.38 -4.38
C ALA A 143 -5.85 27.05 -5.72
N ALA A 144 -4.65 26.47 -5.67
CA ALA A 144 -3.83 26.20 -6.85
C ALA A 144 -3.04 24.89 -6.75
N PRO A 145 -3.69 23.72 -6.64
CA PRO A 145 -2.99 22.44 -6.56
C PRO A 145 -2.27 22.11 -7.88
N SER A 146 -1.05 21.60 -7.80
CA SER A 146 -0.35 21.02 -8.97
C SER A 146 -0.97 19.68 -9.41
N PHE A 147 -1.63 19.00 -8.48
CA PHE A 147 -2.45 17.82 -8.72
C PHE A 147 -3.36 17.49 -7.54
N THR A 148 -4.35 16.65 -7.79
CA THR A 148 -5.28 16.14 -6.77
C THR A 148 -5.03 14.66 -6.53
N ILE A 149 -5.19 14.24 -5.28
CA ILE A 149 -5.11 12.84 -4.86
C ILE A 149 -6.34 12.47 -4.05
N SER A 150 -6.73 11.19 -4.12
CA SER A 150 -7.73 10.60 -3.23
C SER A 150 -7.07 9.46 -2.47
N THR A 151 -7.18 9.48 -1.14
CA THR A 151 -6.67 8.39 -0.31
C THR A 151 -7.75 7.33 -0.16
N LYS A 152 -7.36 6.05 -0.26
CA LYS A 152 -8.23 4.93 0.06
C LYS A 152 -8.02 4.59 1.54
N VAL A 153 -8.88 5.11 2.40
CA VAL A 153 -8.88 4.74 3.82
C VAL A 153 -9.18 3.26 3.95
N ARG A 154 -8.39 2.55 4.75
CA ARG A 154 -8.57 1.12 5.02
C ARG A 154 -9.06 0.92 6.46
N THR A 155 -10.04 0.06 6.63
CA THR A 155 -10.56 -0.34 7.95
C THR A 155 -10.85 -1.84 8.00
N ILE A 156 -10.88 -2.38 9.21
CA ILE A 156 -11.29 -3.76 9.52
C ILE A 156 -12.46 -3.75 10.51
N ASP A 157 -13.28 -4.82 10.50
CA ASP A 157 -14.42 -5.02 11.40
C ASP A 157 -14.12 -5.90 12.63
#